data_AF-A0A5J4PA73-F1
#
_entry.id   AF-A0A5J4PA73-F1
#
_cell.length_a   1.000
_cell.length_b   1.000
_cell.length_c   1.000
_cell.angle_alpha   90.00
_cell.angle_beta   90.00
_cell.angle_gamma   90.00
#
_symmetry.space_group_name_H-M   'P 1'
#
loop_
_entity.id
_entity.type
_entity.pdbx_description
1 polymer ?
#
loop_
_entity_poly.entity_id
_entity_poly.type
_entity_poly.pdbx_seq_one_letter_code
_entity_poly.pdbx_strand_id
1 'polypeptide(L)'
;GYRDARIVADSVSSYDDKTVNVYLKIEEGEKYYLRNITWVGNTLYPSEQLNQILRMKSGDVYNQKLLEERTNTDDDAVGNMYYNNGYLFYSLDPVEINVENDSIDLEMRISEGRQATINKININGNDRLYENVVRRELRTRPGDLFSKEDLMRSMREIQQMGHFDPENIKPDIQPDPINGTVDIGYDLVSKA
;
A
#
# COMPACT_ATOMS: atom_id res chain seq x y z
N GLY A 1 12.63 6.44 14.78
CA GLY A 1 12.76 7.51 15.80
C GLY A 1 13.94 8.38 15.49
N TYR A 2 15.02 7.78 15.00
CA TYR A 2 16.25 8.43 14.60
C TYR A 2 16.16 8.99 13.18
N ARG A 3 15.53 10.16 13.05
CA ARG A 3 15.34 10.80 11.74
C ARG A 3 16.66 11.24 11.12
N ASP A 4 17.56 11.74 11.94
CA ASP A 4 18.83 12.32 11.51
C ASP A 4 19.98 11.30 11.51
N ALA A 5 19.65 10.00 11.56
CA ALA A 5 20.64 8.94 11.53
C ALA A 5 21.40 8.94 10.21
N ARG A 6 22.74 8.90 10.29
CA ARG A 6 23.59 8.83 9.09
C ARG A 6 24.78 7.91 9.29
N ILE A 7 25.21 7.29 8.20
CA ILE A 7 26.47 6.54 8.14
C ILE A 7 27.58 7.58 7.98
N VAL A 8 28.46 7.67 8.98
CA VAL A 8 29.56 8.63 9.02
C VAL A 8 30.78 8.07 8.28
N ALA A 9 30.99 6.76 8.38
CA ALA A 9 32.06 6.08 7.67
C ALA A 9 31.70 4.61 7.49
N ASP A 10 32.03 4.07 6.33
CA ASP A 10 31.94 2.65 6.02
C ASP A 10 33.30 2.16 5.51
N SER A 11 33.63 0.90 5.83
CA SER A 11 34.81 0.25 5.26
C SER A 11 34.61 -1.25 5.19
N VAL A 12 35.17 -1.88 4.18
CA VAL A 12 35.15 -3.33 4.00
C VAL A 12 36.60 -3.81 4.00
N SER A 13 36.91 -4.83 4.80
CA SER A 13 38.23 -5.46 4.82
C SER A 13 38.12 -6.97 4.67
N SER A 14 39.11 -7.59 4.01
CA SER A 14 39.15 -9.06 3.91
C SER A 14 39.42 -9.64 5.29
N TYR A 15 38.59 -10.60 5.71
CA TYR A 15 38.86 -11.37 6.92
C TYR A 15 39.61 -12.66 6.55
N ASP A 16 39.16 -13.36 5.52
CA ASP A 16 39.86 -14.49 4.87
C ASP A 16 39.50 -14.61 3.38
N ASP A 17 39.92 -15.68 2.70
CA ASP A 17 39.68 -15.93 1.27
C ASP A 17 38.19 -16.11 0.91
N LYS A 18 37.30 -16.29 1.89
CA LYS A 18 35.87 -16.56 1.70
C LYS A 18 34.96 -15.57 2.45
N THR A 19 35.51 -14.69 3.28
CA THR A 19 34.75 -13.80 4.16
C THR A 19 35.37 -12.40 4.24
N VAL A 20 34.49 -11.42 4.43
CA VAL A 20 34.85 -10.01 4.55
C VAL A 20 34.23 -9.43 5.82
N ASN A 21 34.95 -8.54 6.48
CA ASN A 21 34.44 -7.69 7.53
C ASN A 21 33.85 -6.42 6.92
N VAL A 22 32.68 -6.04 7.40
CA VAL A 22 32.02 -4.77 7.05
C VAL A 22 31.93 -3.94 8.32
N TYR A 23 32.58 -2.77 8.31
CA TYR A 23 32.54 -1.80 9.41
C TYR A 23 31.66 -0.63 9.00
N LEU A 24 30.68 -0.32 9.83
CA LEU A 24 29.79 0.83 9.68
C LEU A 24 29.86 1.65 10.95
N LYS A 25 30.29 2.91 10.82
CA LYS A 25 30.20 3.92 11.88
C LYS A 25 28.93 4.72 11.64
N ILE A 26 27.96 4.54 12.53
CA ILE A 26 26.65 5.20 12.45
C ILE A 26 26.59 6.29 13.51
N GLU A 27 26.06 7.45 13.15
CA GLU A 27 25.61 8.48 14.07
C GLU A 27 24.09 8.43 14.08
N GLU A 28 23.49 8.00 15.20
CA GLU A 28 22.04 7.76 15.28
C GLU A 28 21.24 9.07 15.32
N GLY A 29 21.81 10.16 15.83
CA GLY A 29 21.07 11.41 16.08
C GLY A 29 20.08 11.28 17.25
N GLU A 30 19.21 12.28 17.38
CA GLU A 30 18.22 12.31 18.46
C GLU A 30 16.99 11.45 18.16
N LYS A 31 16.34 10.96 19.22
CA LYS A 31 15.05 10.26 19.10
C LYS A 31 13.93 11.28 19.04
N TYR A 32 13.13 11.19 17.99
CA TYR A 32 11.92 11.98 17.86
C TYR A 32 10.67 11.19 18.28
N TYR A 33 9.73 11.90 18.89
CA TYR A 33 8.43 11.42 19.35
C TYR A 33 7.30 12.17 18.63
N LEU A 34 6.18 11.50 18.45
CA LEU A 34 4.98 12.12 17.91
C LEU A 34 4.34 13.02 18.96
N ARG A 35 4.19 14.31 18.66
CA ARG A 35 3.48 15.24 19.54
C ARG A 35 2.02 15.35 19.16
N ASN A 36 1.73 15.55 17.88
CA ASN A 36 0.36 15.64 17.38
C ASN A 36 0.20 14.99 16.01
N ILE A 37 -0.99 14.46 15.74
CA ILE A 37 -1.38 13.92 14.45
C ILE A 37 -2.69 14.60 14.07
N THR A 38 -2.65 15.40 13.02
CA THR A 38 -3.80 16.12 12.48
C THR A 38 -4.18 15.55 11.13
N TRP A 39 -5.47 15.59 10.79
CA TRP A 39 -5.97 15.12 9.51
C TRP A 39 -6.64 16.28 8.79
N VAL A 40 -6.34 16.43 7.50
CA VAL A 40 -6.87 17.50 6.65
C VAL A 40 -7.34 16.90 5.34
N GLY A 41 -8.55 17.29 4.89
CA GLY A 41 -9.12 16.83 3.62
C GLY A 41 -9.92 15.53 3.72
N ASN A 42 -10.02 14.91 4.90
CA ASN A 42 -10.93 13.80 5.15
C ASN A 42 -12.38 14.31 5.30
N THR A 43 -13.24 13.98 4.36
CA THR A 43 -14.68 14.32 4.42
C THR A 43 -15.55 13.08 4.56
N LEU A 44 -15.05 11.93 4.11
CA LEU A 44 -15.75 10.66 4.16
C LEU A 44 -15.67 9.99 5.54
N TYR A 45 -14.52 10.07 6.20
CA TYR A 45 -14.27 9.43 7.49
C TYR A 45 -13.85 10.44 8.57
N PRO A 46 -14.39 10.35 9.78
CA PRO A 46 -13.95 11.17 10.91
C PRO A 46 -12.48 10.91 11.26
N SER A 47 -11.76 11.95 11.66
CA SER A 47 -10.35 11.85 12.06
C SER A 47 -10.13 10.88 13.22
N GLU A 48 -11.12 10.71 14.11
CA GLU A 48 -11.08 9.74 15.21
C GLU A 48 -11.01 8.30 14.69
N GLN A 49 -11.78 7.96 13.66
CA GLN A 49 -11.74 6.64 13.02
C GLN A 49 -10.40 6.41 12.33
N LEU A 50 -9.88 7.42 11.62
CA LEU A 50 -8.58 7.35 10.96
C LEU A 50 -7.44 7.15 11.97
N ASN A 51 -7.49 7.82 13.12
CA ASN A 51 -6.54 7.63 14.21
C ASN A 51 -6.58 6.21 14.81
N GLN A 52 -7.77 5.63 14.95
CA GLN A 52 -7.91 4.25 15.42
C GLN A 52 -7.28 3.23 14.46
N ILE A 53 -7.44 3.46 13.16
CA ILE A 53 -6.84 2.61 12.12
C ILE A 53 -5.32 2.82 12.06
N LEU A 54 -4.86 4.08 12.13
CA LEU A 54 -3.43 4.39 12.11
C LEU A 54 -2.68 3.71 13.27
N ARG A 55 -3.31 3.58 14.45
CA ARG A 55 -2.74 2.98 15.68
C ARG A 55 -1.44 3.66 16.15
N MET A 56 -1.32 4.95 15.87
CA MET A 56 -0.22 5.80 16.34
C MET A 56 -0.80 6.91 17.22
N LYS A 57 -0.11 7.23 18.31
CA LYS A 57 -0.57 8.19 19.31
C LYS A 57 0.52 9.20 19.64
N SER A 58 0.10 10.34 20.17
CA SER A 58 1.01 11.29 20.81
C SER A 58 1.81 10.60 21.92
N GLY A 59 3.12 10.79 21.91
CA GLY A 59 4.10 10.16 22.78
C GLY A 59 4.81 8.95 22.18
N ASP A 60 4.31 8.38 21.07
CA ASP A 60 4.97 7.25 20.43
C ASP A 60 6.28 7.70 19.76
N VAL A 61 7.28 6.82 19.73
CA VAL A 61 8.53 7.06 19.00
C VAL A 61 8.20 7.15 17.50
N TYR A 62 8.58 8.27 16.86
CA TYR A 62 8.30 8.47 15.44
C TYR A 62 8.92 7.33 14.62
N ASN A 63 8.13 6.65 13.81
CA ASN A 63 8.63 5.56 12.96
C ASN A 63 8.07 5.74 11.56
N GLN A 64 8.91 6.25 10.66
CA GLN A 64 8.54 6.51 9.28
C GLN A 64 8.12 5.23 8.55
N LYS A 65 8.82 4.10 8.80
CA LYS A 65 8.47 2.82 8.20
C LYS A 65 7.08 2.35 8.66
N LEU A 66 6.81 2.43 9.96
CA LEU A 66 5.49 2.09 10.49
C LEU A 66 4.41 3.03 9.93
N LEU A 67 4.69 4.33 9.83
CA LEU A 67 3.75 5.29 9.24
C LEU A 67 3.39 4.92 7.81
N GLU A 68 4.38 4.58 6.98
CA GLU A 68 4.17 4.15 5.60
C GLU A 68 3.37 2.84 5.54
N GLU A 69 3.70 1.87 6.39
CA GLU A 69 2.97 0.59 6.52
C GLU A 69 1.50 0.82 6.88
N ARG A 70 1.21 1.58 7.95
CA ARG A 70 -0.17 1.86 8.43
C ARG A 70 -0.97 2.77 7.49
N THR A 71 -0.30 3.49 6.60
CA THR A 71 -0.94 4.37 5.63
C THR A 71 -1.30 3.64 4.34
N ASN A 72 -0.39 2.80 3.80
CA ASN A 72 -0.52 2.27 2.44
C ASN A 72 -0.37 0.75 2.32
N THR A 73 0.55 0.15 3.08
CA THR A 73 1.04 -1.22 2.79
C THR A 73 0.30 -2.29 3.58
N ASP A 74 -0.02 -2.03 4.85
CA ASP A 74 -0.73 -2.99 5.71
C ASP A 74 -2.11 -3.30 5.15
N ASP A 75 -2.59 -4.53 5.35
CA ASP A 75 -3.92 -4.97 4.92
C ASP A 75 -5.04 -4.12 5.56
N ASP A 76 -4.85 -3.70 6.81
CA ASP A 76 -5.75 -2.82 7.56
C ASP A 76 -5.30 -1.35 7.54
N ALA A 77 -4.45 -0.96 6.59
CA ALA A 77 -4.01 0.43 6.43
C ALA A 77 -5.17 1.37 6.07
N VAL A 78 -4.98 2.66 6.38
CA VAL A 78 -5.95 3.72 6.06
C VAL A 78 -6.26 3.73 4.56
N GLY A 79 -5.24 3.64 3.69
CA GLY A 79 -5.43 3.63 2.24
C GLY A 79 -6.31 2.47 1.75
N ASN A 80 -6.20 1.28 2.35
CA ASN A 80 -7.04 0.14 1.96
C ASN A 80 -8.52 0.37 2.24
N MET A 81 -8.86 1.12 3.30
CA MET A 81 -10.24 1.52 3.56
C MET A 81 -10.81 2.37 2.42
N TYR A 82 -10.02 3.33 1.90
CA TYR A 82 -10.42 4.14 0.75
C TYR A 82 -10.54 3.31 -0.54
N TYR A 83 -9.53 2.47 -0.81
CA TYR A 83 -9.57 1.57 -1.98
C TYR A 83 -10.76 0.62 -1.98
N ASN A 84 -11.17 0.11 -0.81
CA ASN A 84 -12.32 -0.79 -0.68
C ASN A 84 -13.68 -0.07 -0.89
N ASN A 85 -13.70 1.26 -0.83
CA ASN A 85 -14.89 2.08 -1.05
C ASN A 85 -14.89 2.79 -2.42
N GLY A 86 -14.06 2.32 -3.35
CA GLY A 86 -13.99 2.84 -4.72
C GLY A 86 -13.06 4.04 -4.90
N TYR A 87 -12.37 4.53 -3.86
CA TYR A 87 -11.49 5.70 -4.00
C TYR A 87 -10.11 5.30 -4.51
N LEU A 88 -10.05 4.89 -5.78
CA LEU A 88 -8.81 4.47 -6.45
C LEU A 88 -7.83 5.64 -6.66
N PHE A 89 -8.34 6.85 -6.82
CA PHE A 89 -7.55 8.07 -7.04
C PHE A 89 -7.21 8.81 -5.74
N TYR A 90 -7.41 8.14 -4.61
CA TYR A 90 -7.07 8.67 -3.30
C TYR A 90 -5.57 8.94 -3.18
N SER A 91 -5.18 10.02 -2.53
CA SER A 91 -3.82 10.24 -2.05
C SER A 91 -3.80 10.59 -0.57
N LEU A 92 -2.80 10.06 0.13
CA LEU A 92 -2.47 10.45 1.48
C LEU A 92 -0.99 10.82 1.55
N ASP A 93 -0.75 12.05 1.96
CA ASP A 93 0.57 12.63 2.08
C ASP A 93 0.79 13.04 3.54
N PRO A 94 1.58 12.25 4.31
CA PRO A 94 1.97 12.65 5.65
C PRO A 94 3.05 13.73 5.57
N VAL A 95 2.79 14.89 6.17
CA VAL A 95 3.72 16.02 6.19
C VAL A 95 4.14 16.34 7.62
N GLU A 96 5.44 16.43 7.85
CA GLU A 96 6.01 16.97 9.09
C GLU A 96 5.87 18.50 9.08
N ILE A 97 4.92 19.05 9.83
CA ILE A 97 4.65 20.50 9.83
C ILE A 97 5.51 21.26 10.83
N ASN A 98 5.91 20.61 11.91
CA ASN A 98 6.77 21.20 12.93
C ASN A 98 7.63 20.12 13.57
N VAL A 99 8.89 20.46 13.80
CA VAL A 99 9.86 19.62 14.50
C VAL A 99 10.56 20.50 15.51
N GLU A 100 10.24 20.31 16.78
CA GLU A 100 10.71 21.15 17.87
C GLU A 100 11.28 20.27 18.99
N ASN A 101 12.54 20.50 19.35
CA ASN A 101 13.30 19.64 20.27
C ASN A 101 13.33 18.18 19.79
N ASP A 102 12.60 17.31 20.48
CA ASP A 102 12.45 15.87 20.24
C ASP A 102 11.03 15.51 19.76
N SER A 103 10.22 16.50 19.37
CA SER A 103 8.79 16.34 19.12
C SER A 103 8.42 16.71 17.68
N ILE A 104 7.68 15.82 17.01
CA ILE A 104 7.21 15.98 15.62
C ILE A 104 5.69 16.12 15.59
N ASP A 105 5.21 17.13 14.88
CA ASP A 105 3.80 17.25 14.49
C ASP A 105 3.61 16.74 13.06
N LEU A 106 2.72 15.76 12.91
CA LEU A 106 2.31 15.21 11.63
C LEU A 106 0.96 15.79 11.20
N GLU A 107 0.90 16.21 9.94
CA GLU A 107 -0.32 16.56 9.23
C GLU A 107 -0.55 15.54 8.12
N MET A 108 -1.60 14.74 8.27
CA MET A 108 -2.04 13.75 7.30
C MET A 108 -2.95 14.46 6.30
N ARG A 109 -2.40 14.79 5.12
CA ARG A 109 -3.16 15.43 4.05
C ARG A 109 -3.80 14.37 3.18
N ILE A 110 -5.12 14.41 3.08
CA ILE A 110 -5.91 13.48 2.30
C ILE A 110 -6.53 14.21 1.12
N SER A 111 -6.41 13.62 -0.06
CA SER A 111 -7.23 13.93 -1.23
C SER A 111 -8.04 12.70 -1.59
N GLU A 112 -9.34 12.71 -1.29
CA GLU A 112 -10.22 11.55 -1.49
C GLU A 112 -10.45 11.24 -2.97
N GLY A 113 -10.59 12.27 -3.80
CA GLY A 113 -10.90 12.12 -5.22
C GLY A 113 -12.31 11.59 -5.47
N ARG A 114 -12.56 11.16 -6.71
CA ARG A 114 -13.84 10.56 -7.11
C ARG A 114 -13.81 9.05 -6.93
N GLN A 115 -14.96 8.45 -6.67
CA GLN A 115 -15.10 7.00 -6.72
C GLN A 115 -14.91 6.49 -8.15
N ALA A 116 -14.16 5.40 -8.27
CA ALA A 116 -13.91 4.66 -9.50
C ALA A 116 -14.84 3.45 -9.57
N THR A 117 -15.56 3.32 -10.69
CA THR A 117 -16.31 2.11 -11.01
C THR A 117 -15.53 1.24 -11.98
N ILE A 118 -15.70 -0.07 -11.89
CA ILE A 118 -15.07 -1.02 -12.79
C ILE A 118 -15.79 -0.94 -14.13
N ASN A 119 -15.10 -0.54 -15.19
CA ASN A 119 -15.68 -0.42 -16.52
C ASN A 119 -15.58 -1.75 -17.28
N LYS A 120 -14.37 -2.31 -17.39
CA LYS A 120 -14.15 -3.61 -18.05
C LYS A 120 -13.25 -4.52 -17.23
N ILE A 121 -13.48 -5.82 -17.42
CA ILE A 121 -12.62 -6.88 -16.88
C ILE A 121 -12.16 -7.77 -18.03
N ASN A 122 -10.87 -7.71 -18.32
CA ASN A 122 -10.21 -8.53 -19.33
C ASN A 122 -9.51 -9.70 -18.66
N ILE A 123 -9.64 -10.89 -19.22
CA ILE A 123 -8.96 -12.10 -18.73
C ILE A 123 -8.16 -12.64 -19.92
N ASN A 124 -6.85 -12.76 -19.76
CA ASN A 124 -5.93 -13.22 -20.81
C ASN A 124 -5.17 -14.47 -20.34
N GLY A 125 -4.70 -15.27 -21.29
CA GLY A 125 -3.85 -16.45 -21.02
C GLY A 125 -4.55 -17.66 -20.38
N ASN A 126 -5.89 -17.67 -20.44
CA ASN A 126 -6.73 -18.83 -20.14
C ASN A 126 -6.81 -19.82 -21.31
N ASP A 127 -5.68 -20.21 -21.89
CA ASP A 127 -5.63 -21.07 -23.10
C ASP A 127 -6.24 -22.46 -22.88
N ARG A 128 -6.16 -22.97 -21.64
CA ARG A 128 -6.62 -24.32 -21.26
C ARG A 128 -7.95 -24.32 -20.51
N LEU A 129 -8.55 -23.16 -20.26
CA LEU A 129 -9.75 -23.01 -19.46
C LEU A 129 -10.70 -21.98 -20.07
N TYR A 130 -11.99 -22.31 -20.17
CA TYR A 130 -12.96 -21.35 -20.67
C TYR A 130 -13.03 -20.11 -19.78
N GLU A 131 -13.11 -18.94 -20.41
CA GLU A 131 -13.11 -17.64 -19.72
C GLU A 131 -14.24 -17.54 -18.68
N ASN A 132 -15.43 -18.10 -18.98
CA ASN A 132 -16.56 -18.10 -18.06
C ASN A 132 -16.28 -18.85 -16.75
N VAL A 133 -15.39 -19.85 -16.77
CA VAL A 133 -14.97 -20.59 -15.58
C VAL A 133 -14.03 -19.75 -14.72
N VAL A 134 -13.18 -18.91 -15.31
CA VAL A 134 -12.38 -17.95 -14.55
C VAL A 134 -13.27 -16.81 -14.03
N ARG A 135 -14.11 -16.27 -14.91
CA ARG A 135 -14.96 -15.10 -14.64
C ARG A 135 -15.95 -15.33 -13.50
N ARG A 136 -16.42 -16.56 -13.28
CA ARG A 136 -17.34 -16.88 -12.16
C ARG A 136 -16.64 -16.85 -10.79
N GLU A 137 -15.33 -17.04 -10.74
CA GLU A 137 -14.54 -16.98 -9.50
C GLU A 137 -14.19 -15.53 -9.11
N LEU A 138 -14.28 -14.59 -10.07
CA LEU A 138 -14.04 -13.18 -9.82
C LEU A 138 -15.18 -12.58 -8.97
N ARG A 139 -14.78 -11.82 -7.96
CA ARG A 139 -15.65 -10.99 -7.13
C ARG A 139 -15.86 -9.60 -7.72
N THR A 140 -14.85 -9.07 -8.41
CA THR A 140 -14.94 -7.83 -9.18
C THR A 140 -15.86 -8.01 -10.39
N ARG A 141 -16.83 -7.12 -10.60
CA ARG A 141 -17.70 -7.12 -11.79
C ARG A 141 -17.77 -5.74 -12.45
N PRO A 142 -17.96 -5.66 -13.77
CA PRO A 142 -18.26 -4.40 -14.44
C PRO A 142 -19.50 -3.73 -13.83
N GLY A 143 -19.39 -2.44 -13.53
CA GLY A 143 -20.42 -1.62 -12.88
C GLY A 143 -20.26 -1.48 -11.36
N ASP A 144 -19.54 -2.38 -10.71
CA ASP A 144 -19.29 -2.29 -9.27
C ASP A 144 -18.24 -1.21 -8.96
N LEU A 145 -18.25 -0.72 -7.71
CA LEU A 145 -17.16 0.13 -7.21
C LEU A 145 -15.86 -0.69 -7.14
N PHE A 146 -14.73 -0.03 -7.40
CA PHE A 146 -13.44 -0.66 -7.19
C PHE A 146 -13.27 -1.05 -5.71
N SER A 147 -12.77 -2.25 -5.47
CA SER A 147 -12.49 -2.77 -4.14
C SER A 147 -11.20 -3.59 -4.18
N LYS A 148 -10.19 -3.16 -3.41
CA LYS A 148 -8.91 -3.88 -3.32
C LYS A 148 -9.12 -5.24 -2.65
N GLU A 149 -10.02 -5.34 -1.68
CA GLU A 149 -10.38 -6.62 -1.06
C GLU A 149 -10.96 -7.61 -2.07
N ASP A 150 -11.91 -7.17 -2.91
CA ASP A 150 -12.51 -8.04 -3.92
C ASP A 150 -11.51 -8.44 -5.00
N LEU A 151 -10.60 -7.54 -5.39
CA LEU A 151 -9.50 -7.83 -6.30
C LEU A 151 -8.59 -8.93 -5.72
N MET A 152 -8.11 -8.74 -4.49
CA MET A 152 -7.23 -9.69 -3.81
C MET A 152 -7.93 -11.04 -3.53
N ARG A 153 -9.23 -11.01 -3.24
CA ARG A 153 -10.03 -12.23 -3.09
C ARG A 153 -10.14 -12.96 -4.43
N SER A 154 -10.50 -12.26 -5.50
CA SER A 154 -10.56 -12.83 -6.86
C SER A 154 -9.24 -13.48 -7.25
N MET A 155 -8.11 -12.82 -6.97
CA MET A 155 -6.78 -13.36 -7.22
C MET A 155 -6.51 -14.65 -6.43
N ARG A 156 -6.86 -14.68 -5.14
CA ARG A 156 -6.72 -15.90 -4.32
C ARG A 156 -7.58 -17.04 -4.83
N GLU A 157 -8.82 -16.78 -5.26
CA GLU A 157 -9.68 -17.82 -5.84
C GLU A 157 -9.06 -18.40 -7.11
N ILE A 158 -8.57 -17.56 -8.02
CA ILE A 158 -7.88 -18.00 -9.25
C ILE A 158 -6.64 -18.84 -8.94
N GLN A 159 -5.83 -18.42 -7.96
CA GLN A 159 -4.65 -19.18 -7.51
C GLN A 159 -5.04 -20.56 -6.94
N GLN A 160 -6.13 -20.63 -6.18
CA GLN A 160 -6.64 -21.86 -5.58
C GLN A 160 -7.23 -22.84 -6.60
N MET A 161 -7.60 -22.39 -7.80
CA MET A 161 -8.04 -23.28 -8.89
C MET A 161 -6.93 -24.27 -9.32
N GLY A 162 -5.67 -23.94 -9.07
CA GLY A 162 -4.53 -24.81 -9.39
C GLY A 162 -4.19 -24.91 -10.89
N HIS A 163 -4.93 -24.22 -11.77
CA HIS A 163 -4.72 -24.23 -13.22
C HIS A 163 -3.69 -23.21 -13.74
N PHE A 164 -3.36 -22.20 -12.93
CA PHE A 164 -2.52 -21.08 -13.32
C PHE A 164 -1.27 -20.99 -12.44
N ASP A 165 -0.21 -20.42 -12.99
CA ASP A 165 1.04 -20.18 -12.27
C ASP A 165 0.91 -18.97 -11.31
N PRO A 166 0.96 -19.19 -9.98
CA PRO A 166 0.71 -18.14 -9.00
C PRO A 166 1.71 -16.98 -9.04
N GLU A 167 2.94 -17.20 -9.52
CA GLU A 167 3.96 -16.13 -9.61
C GLU A 167 3.67 -15.13 -10.74
N ASN A 168 2.94 -15.59 -11.77
CA ASN A 168 2.66 -14.83 -12.97
C ASN A 168 1.27 -14.17 -12.96
N ILE A 169 0.39 -14.57 -12.03
CA ILE A 169 -0.90 -13.89 -11.87
C ILE A 169 -0.63 -12.54 -11.23
N LYS A 170 -0.78 -11.45 -11.99
CA LYS A 170 -0.72 -10.08 -11.49
C LYS A 170 -1.86 -9.28 -12.12
N PRO A 171 -2.69 -8.61 -11.31
CA PRO A 171 -3.76 -7.78 -11.87
C PRO A 171 -3.14 -6.53 -12.49
N ASP A 172 -3.49 -6.25 -13.73
CA ASP A 172 -3.22 -4.98 -14.38
C ASP A 172 -4.39 -4.04 -14.09
N ILE A 173 -4.13 -2.98 -13.35
CA ILE A 173 -5.14 -2.00 -12.96
C ILE A 173 -4.90 -0.75 -13.80
N GLN A 174 -5.83 -0.45 -14.70
CA GLN A 174 -5.75 0.69 -15.61
C GLN A 174 -6.77 1.76 -15.18
N PRO A 175 -6.40 2.67 -14.25
CA PRO A 175 -7.25 3.77 -13.84
C PRO A 175 -7.48 4.79 -14.96
N ASP A 176 -8.72 5.24 -15.10
CA ASP A 176 -9.12 6.39 -15.93
C ASP A 176 -9.72 7.49 -15.04
N PRO A 177 -8.90 8.47 -14.60
CA PRO A 177 -9.35 9.56 -13.74
C PRO A 177 -10.38 10.49 -14.40
N ILE A 178 -10.41 10.58 -15.73
CA ILE A 178 -11.30 11.49 -16.47
C ILE A 178 -12.72 10.97 -16.40
N ASN A 179 -12.88 9.69 -16.72
CA ASN A 179 -14.19 9.02 -16.70
C ASN A 179 -14.58 8.55 -15.30
N GLY A 180 -13.64 8.51 -14.34
CA GLY A 180 -13.89 7.98 -13.00
C GLY A 180 -14.12 6.47 -13.04
N THR A 181 -13.38 5.78 -13.91
CA THR A 181 -13.52 4.35 -14.14
C THR A 181 -12.18 3.65 -14.02
N VAL A 182 -12.20 2.33 -13.88
CA VAL A 182 -11.01 1.49 -13.91
C VAL A 182 -11.26 0.24 -14.73
N ASP A 183 -10.31 -0.09 -15.60
CA ASP A 183 -10.28 -1.37 -16.28
C ASP A 183 -9.32 -2.30 -15.53
N ILE A 184 -9.71 -3.57 -15.36
CA ILE A 184 -8.92 -4.58 -14.66
C ILE A 184 -8.57 -5.70 -15.64
N GLY A 185 -7.29 -5.88 -15.91
CA GLY A 185 -6.73 -7.01 -16.64
C GLY A 185 -6.27 -8.10 -15.68
N TYR A 186 -6.62 -9.34 -15.98
CA TYR A 186 -6.06 -10.53 -15.34
C TYR A 186 -5.25 -11.29 -16.39
N ASP A 187 -3.94 -11.03 -16.41
CA ASP A 187 -3.02 -11.78 -17.26
C ASP A 187 -2.62 -13.06 -16.54
N LEU A 188 -3.13 -14.19 -17.03
CA LEU A 188 -2.90 -15.50 -16.46
C LEU A 188 -1.89 -16.27 -17.30
N VAL A 189 -1.17 -17.20 -16.67
CA VAL A 189 -0.32 -18.16 -17.38
C VAL A 189 -0.77 -19.55 -16.96
N SER A 190 -1.29 -20.31 -17.92
CA SER A 190 -1.72 -21.69 -17.67
C SER A 190 -0.52 -22.55 -17.30
N LYS A 191 -0.62 -23.34 -16.23
CA LYS A 191 0.43 -24.30 -15.86
C LYS A 191 0.59 -25.35 -16.97
N ALA A 192 1.84 -25.74 -17.22
CA ALA A 192 2.23 -26.75 -18.20
C ALA A 192 1.68 -28.14 -17.86
#